data_AF-A0A0P1F3U0-F1
#
_entry.id   AF-A0A0P1F3U0-F1
#
_cell.length_a   1.000
_cell.length_b   1.000
_cell.length_c   1.000
_cell.angle_alpha   90.00
_cell.angle_beta   90.00
_cell.angle_gamma   90.00
#
_symmetry.space_group_name_H-M   'P 1'
#
loop_
_entity.id
_entity.type
_entity.pdbx_description
1 polymer ?
#
loop_
_entity_poly.entity_id
_entity_poly.type
_entity_poly.pdbx_seq_one_letter_code
_entity_poly.pdbx_strand_id
1 'polypeptide(L)'
;MFDLGWTELLVIGVVALIVVGPKDLPVLFRNAGRWVGKARGMAREFSSAMNEAADQAGVNEIKKGLNAATNPVNTAMDGVKEAAQEMAKSMDPTKFDPDSETGKLAAERAEQAKKIQASTARAAAERKAKEAADALAKAEEAEAALNTESKT
;
A
#
# COMPACT_ATOMS: atom_id res chain seq x y z
N MET A 1 3.55 12.57 -19.33
CA MET A 1 3.09 13.84 -19.94
C MET A 1 2.38 14.79 -18.95
N PHE A 2 2.56 14.60 -17.64
CA PHE A 2 2.39 15.64 -16.63
C PHE A 2 3.56 15.52 -15.67
N ASP A 3 4.58 16.35 -15.87
CA ASP A 3 5.76 16.41 -15.02
C ASP A 3 5.39 17.24 -13.78
N LEU A 4 4.56 16.67 -12.89
CA LEU A 4 4.21 17.26 -11.59
C LEU A 4 5.41 17.16 -10.64
N GLY A 5 6.52 17.78 -11.02
CA GLY A 5 7.72 17.89 -10.23
C GLY A 5 7.70 19.14 -9.34
N TRP A 6 8.71 19.23 -8.48
CA TRP A 6 8.94 20.43 -7.64
C TRP A 6 9.08 21.70 -8.47
N THR A 7 9.66 21.59 -9.67
CA THR A 7 9.87 22.71 -10.60
C THR A 7 8.55 23.28 -11.11
N GLU A 8 7.59 22.42 -11.50
CA GLU A 8 6.28 22.84 -11.99
C GLU A 8 5.47 23.56 -10.90
N LEU A 9 5.51 23.05 -9.67
CA LEU A 9 4.86 23.70 -8.53
C LEU A 9 5.46 25.09 -8.25
N LEU A 10 6.78 25.24 -8.44
CA LEU A 10 7.46 26.54 -8.32
C LEU A 10 6.96 27.52 -9.39
N VAL A 11 6.86 27.08 -10.65
CA VAL A 11 6.35 27.91 -11.75
C VAL A 11 4.91 28.34 -11.49
N ILE A 12 4.03 27.40 -11.09
CA ILE A 12 2.65 27.71 -10.72
C ILE A 12 2.61 28.70 -9.55
N GLY A 13 3.47 28.54 -8.55
CA GLY A 13 3.60 29.47 -7.42
C GLY A 13 3.97 30.88 -7.87
N VAL A 14 4.95 31.03 -8.78
CA VAL A 14 5.34 32.34 -9.33
C VAL A 14 4.20 32.97 -10.12
N VAL A 15 3.53 32.20 -10.99
CA VAL A 15 2.38 32.69 -11.76
C VAL A 15 1.25 33.14 -10.83
N ALA A 16 0.96 32.35 -9.79
CA ALA A 16 -0.04 32.69 -8.79
C ALA A 16 0.31 33.99 -8.03
N LEU A 17 1.59 34.22 -7.70
CA LEU A 17 2.05 35.46 -7.07
C LEU A 17 1.87 36.67 -7.99
N ILE A 18 2.05 36.52 -9.30
CA ILE A 18 1.87 37.61 -10.26
C ILE A 18 0.38 37.94 -10.45
N VAL A 19 -0.45 36.92 -10.63
CA VAL A 19 -1.88 37.08 -10.97
C VAL A 19 -2.68 37.54 -9.76
N VAL A 20 -2.48 36.89 -8.62
CA VAL A 20 -3.25 37.15 -7.39
C VAL A 20 -2.58 38.22 -6.53
N GLY A 21 -1.25 38.28 -6.54
CA GLY A 21 -0.47 39.16 -5.69
C GLY A 21 0.12 38.43 -4.47
N PRO A 22 1.34 38.80 -4.04
CA PRO A 22 2.04 38.14 -2.93
C PRO A 22 1.39 38.33 -1.55
N LYS A 23 0.56 39.37 -1.39
CA LYS A 23 -0.15 39.65 -0.13
C LYS A 23 -1.48 38.90 -0.02
N ASP A 24 -2.11 38.60 -1.14
CA ASP A 24 -3.46 38.03 -1.17
C ASP A 24 -3.45 36.49 -1.15
N LEU A 25 -2.44 35.85 -1.75
CA LEU A 25 -2.23 34.40 -1.66
C LEU A 25 -2.29 33.83 -0.23
N PRO A 26 -1.56 34.36 0.78
CA PRO A 26 -1.63 33.83 2.14
C PRO A 26 -3.00 34.04 2.78
N VAL A 27 -3.73 35.10 2.42
CA VAL A 27 -5.10 35.34 2.90
C VAL A 27 -6.06 34.31 2.29
N LEU A 28 -5.92 34.01 0.99
CA LEU A 28 -6.71 32.99 0.31
C LEU A 28 -6.47 31.60 0.90
N PHE A 29 -5.21 31.20 1.14
CA PHE A 29 -4.91 29.92 1.78
C PHE A 29 -5.51 29.81 3.19
N ARG A 30 -5.50 30.89 3.98
CA ARG A 30 -6.13 30.92 5.30
C ARG A 30 -7.65 30.76 5.21
N ASN A 31 -8.29 31.38 4.22
CA ASN A 31 -9.73 31.31 4.02
C ASN A 31 -10.16 29.93 3.51
N ALA A 32 -9.49 29.43 2.47
CA ALA A 32 -9.69 28.09 1.93
C ALA A 32 -9.42 27.01 3.00
N GLY A 33 -8.32 27.14 3.75
CA GLY A 33 -7.99 26.24 4.84
C GLY A 33 -9.05 26.20 5.95
N ARG A 34 -9.66 27.35 6.28
CA ARG A 34 -10.77 27.40 7.24
C ARG A 34 -12.02 26.69 6.73
N TRP A 35 -12.34 26.82 5.45
CA TRP A 35 -13.45 26.12 4.81
C TRP A 35 -13.21 24.61 4.75
N VAL A 36 -12.04 24.20 4.27
CA VAL A 36 -11.62 22.79 4.24
C VAL A 36 -11.59 22.20 5.66
N GLY A 37 -11.09 22.94 6.64
CA GLY A 37 -11.07 22.51 8.04
C GLY A 37 -12.48 22.27 8.61
N LYS A 38 -13.43 23.17 8.34
CA LYS A 38 -14.84 23.00 8.71
C LYS A 38 -15.47 21.79 8.01
N ALA A 39 -15.27 21.66 6.71
CA ALA A 39 -15.76 20.52 5.94
C ALA A 39 -15.17 19.19 6.45
N ARG A 40 -13.89 19.17 6.81
CA ARG A 40 -13.22 17.99 7.38
C ARG A 40 -13.76 17.64 8.77
N GLY A 41 -14.06 18.65 9.60
CA GLY A 41 -14.78 18.46 10.87
C GLY A 41 -16.12 17.79 10.64
N MET A 42 -16.98 18.43 9.81
CA MET A 42 -18.29 17.89 9.44
C MET A 42 -18.23 16.47 8.88
N ALA A 43 -17.26 16.16 8.02
CA ALA A 43 -17.05 14.82 7.49
C ALA A 43 -16.67 13.81 8.59
N ARG A 44 -15.96 14.25 9.63
CA ARG A 44 -15.57 13.42 10.77
C ARG A 44 -16.77 13.14 11.69
N GLU A 45 -17.59 14.15 11.98
CA GLU A 45 -18.87 13.95 12.67
C GLU A 45 -19.80 13.01 11.87
N PHE A 46 -19.93 13.22 10.56
CA PHE A 46 -20.72 12.34 9.69
C PHE A 46 -20.16 10.92 9.67
N SER A 47 -18.84 10.76 9.55
CA SER A 47 -18.21 9.45 9.59
C SER A 47 -18.44 8.75 10.93
N SER A 48 -18.41 9.48 12.04
CA SER A 48 -18.67 8.93 13.38
C SER A 48 -20.13 8.50 13.51
N ALA A 49 -21.07 9.38 13.16
CA ALA A 49 -22.51 9.09 13.19
C ALA A 49 -22.88 7.95 12.23
N MET A 50 -22.25 7.89 11.05
CA MET A 50 -22.47 6.80 10.10
C MET A 50 -21.86 5.48 10.57
N ASN A 51 -20.73 5.50 11.31
CA ASN A 51 -20.21 4.28 11.92
C ASN A 51 -21.13 3.78 13.04
N GLU A 52 -21.63 4.68 13.88
CA GLU A 52 -22.56 4.34 14.97
C GLU A 52 -23.92 3.86 14.44
N ALA A 53 -24.41 4.46 13.35
CA ALA A 53 -25.56 3.97 12.61
C ALA A 53 -25.27 2.67 11.86
N ALA A 54 -24.04 2.46 11.37
CA ALA A 54 -23.63 1.23 10.69
C ALA A 54 -23.66 0.01 11.60
N ASP A 55 -23.24 0.20 12.85
CA ASP A 55 -23.25 -0.83 13.88
C ASP A 55 -24.69 -1.21 14.30
N GLN A 56 -25.67 -0.32 14.10
CA GLN A 56 -27.08 -0.54 14.44
C GLN A 56 -28.00 -0.87 13.25
N ALA A 57 -27.61 -0.50 12.02
CA ALA A 57 -28.45 -0.57 10.83
C ALA A 57 -27.71 -1.11 9.60
N GLY A 58 -27.13 -2.31 9.64
CA GLY A 58 -26.81 -3.11 8.43
C GLY A 58 -26.02 -2.40 7.31
N VAL A 59 -25.15 -1.44 7.65
CA VAL A 59 -24.37 -0.68 6.64
C VAL A 59 -23.13 -1.47 6.21
N ASN A 60 -22.80 -2.58 6.88
CA ASN A 60 -21.74 -3.50 6.44
C ASN A 60 -22.03 -4.04 5.04
N GLU A 61 -23.30 -4.30 4.72
CA GLU A 61 -23.75 -4.75 3.39
C GLU A 61 -23.53 -3.66 2.34
N ILE A 62 -23.80 -2.39 2.68
CA ILE A 62 -23.59 -1.24 1.78
C ILE A 62 -22.10 -0.97 1.57
N LYS A 63 -21.29 -1.01 2.64
CA LYS A 63 -19.83 -0.89 2.56
C LYS A 63 -19.23 -2.02 1.73
N LYS A 64 -19.71 -3.25 1.90
CA LYS A 64 -19.27 -4.43 1.12
C LYS A 64 -19.64 -4.28 -0.35
N GLY A 65 -20.84 -3.79 -0.66
CA GLY A 65 -21.27 -3.49 -2.03
C GLY A 65 -20.45 -2.38 -2.70
N LEU A 66 -20.18 -1.28 -1.98
CA LEU A 66 -19.38 -0.17 -2.49
C LEU A 66 -17.91 -0.57 -2.70
N ASN A 67 -17.31 -1.29 -1.76
CA ASN A 67 -15.93 -1.79 -1.86
C ASN A 67 -15.80 -2.82 -2.99
N ALA A 68 -16.78 -3.71 -3.17
CA ALA A 68 -16.78 -4.65 -4.29
C ALA A 68 -16.89 -3.94 -5.64
N ALA A 69 -17.63 -2.81 -5.71
CA ALA A 69 -17.75 -2.01 -6.92
C ALA A 69 -16.49 -1.18 -7.24
N THR A 70 -15.80 -0.66 -6.22
CA THR A 70 -14.61 0.19 -6.41
C THR A 70 -13.29 -0.58 -6.45
N ASN A 71 -13.21 -1.76 -5.84
CA ASN A 71 -12.01 -2.60 -5.82
C ASN A 71 -12.36 -4.11 -5.85
N PRO A 72 -12.91 -4.61 -6.97
CA PRO A 72 -13.39 -6.00 -7.07
C PRO A 72 -12.28 -7.02 -6.85
N VAL A 73 -11.05 -6.72 -7.28
CA VAL A 73 -9.89 -7.62 -7.11
C VAL A 73 -9.51 -7.77 -5.65
N ASN A 74 -9.44 -6.67 -4.88
CA ASN A 74 -9.10 -6.75 -3.46
C ASN A 74 -10.17 -7.50 -2.67
N THR A 75 -11.46 -7.26 -2.94
CA THR A 75 -12.54 -7.99 -2.30
C THR A 75 -12.53 -9.49 -2.63
N ALA A 76 -12.21 -9.85 -3.88
CA ALA A 76 -12.04 -11.25 -4.27
C ALA A 76 -10.84 -11.91 -3.55
N MET A 77 -9.72 -11.19 -3.44
CA MET A 77 -8.53 -11.66 -2.71
C MET A 77 -8.79 -11.81 -1.21
N ASP A 78 -9.54 -10.89 -0.60
CA ASP A 78 -9.95 -10.99 0.80
C ASP A 78 -10.83 -12.23 1.03
N GLY A 79 -11.78 -12.50 0.13
CA GLY A 79 -12.61 -13.71 0.20
C GLY A 79 -11.80 -15.00 0.04
N VAL A 80 -10.83 -15.03 -0.88
CA VAL A 80 -9.91 -16.17 -1.05
C VAL A 80 -9.05 -16.36 0.20
N LYS A 81 -8.55 -15.27 0.79
CA LYS A 81 -7.73 -15.31 2.01
C LYS A 81 -8.54 -15.80 3.22
N GLU A 82 -9.79 -15.36 3.34
CA GLU A 82 -10.70 -15.78 4.39
C GLU A 82 -11.05 -17.27 4.28
N ALA A 83 -11.39 -17.74 3.07
CA ALA A 83 -11.60 -19.16 2.80
C ALA A 83 -10.34 -20.00 3.05
N ALA A 84 -9.17 -19.50 2.68
CA ALA A 84 -7.89 -20.15 2.97
C ALA A 84 -7.59 -20.19 4.47
N GLN A 85 -7.93 -19.13 5.24
CA GLN A 85 -7.79 -19.13 6.70
C GLN A 85 -8.78 -20.06 7.39
N GLU A 86 -10.02 -20.16 6.90
CA GLU A 86 -11.01 -21.09 7.41
C GLU A 86 -10.63 -22.54 7.10
N MET A 87 -10.10 -22.80 5.90
CA MET A 87 -9.50 -24.09 5.55
C MET A 87 -8.29 -24.39 6.44
N ALA A 88 -7.40 -23.42 6.67
CA ALA A 88 -6.26 -23.62 7.56
C ALA A 88 -6.67 -23.90 9.01
N LYS A 89 -7.73 -23.24 9.51
CA LYS A 89 -8.30 -23.50 10.84
C LYS A 89 -8.99 -24.87 10.94
N SER A 90 -9.65 -25.32 9.88
CA SER A 90 -10.27 -26.64 9.84
C SER A 90 -9.25 -27.76 9.63
N MET A 91 -8.10 -27.45 9.02
CA MET A 91 -6.94 -28.34 8.89
C MET A 91 -5.90 -28.13 9.99
N ASP A 92 -6.29 -27.61 11.17
CA ASP A 92 -5.40 -27.42 12.31
C ASP A 92 -4.75 -28.77 12.70
N PRO A 93 -3.45 -28.96 12.41
CA PRO A 93 -2.78 -30.25 12.59
C PRO A 93 -2.56 -30.57 14.08
N THR A 94 -2.83 -29.63 14.98
CA THR A 94 -2.78 -29.86 16.44
C THR A 94 -3.95 -30.69 16.96
N LYS A 95 -4.99 -30.92 16.14
CA LYS A 95 -6.15 -31.76 16.49
C LYS A 95 -6.08 -33.19 15.96
N PHE A 96 -5.03 -33.53 15.21
CA PHE A 96 -4.83 -34.88 14.69
C PHE A 96 -3.79 -35.62 15.53
N ASP A 97 -4.05 -36.90 15.78
CA ASP A 97 -3.15 -37.78 16.51
C ASP A 97 -1.82 -37.93 15.74
N PRO A 98 -0.68 -37.56 16.34
CA PRO A 98 0.63 -37.56 15.68
C PRO A 98 1.09 -38.96 15.24
N ASP A 99 0.53 -40.04 15.81
CA ASP A 99 0.89 -41.42 15.46
C ASP A 99 -0.01 -42.03 14.37
N SER A 100 -1.03 -41.29 13.90
CA SER A 100 -1.88 -41.72 12.79
C SER A 100 -1.17 -41.56 11.43
N GLU A 101 -1.56 -42.36 10.44
CA GLU A 101 -1.07 -42.22 9.06
C GLU A 101 -1.33 -40.81 8.50
N THR A 102 -2.41 -40.16 8.95
CA THR A 102 -2.72 -38.75 8.67
C THR A 102 -1.73 -37.78 9.30
N GLY A 103 -1.23 -38.07 10.51
CA GLY A 103 -0.21 -37.29 11.23
C GLY A 103 1.16 -37.35 10.55
N LYS A 104 1.57 -38.52 10.08
CA LYS A 104 2.83 -38.70 9.31
C LYS A 104 2.79 -37.93 7.98
N LEU A 105 1.69 -38.01 7.26
CA LEU A 105 1.49 -37.25 6.02
C LEU A 105 1.43 -35.73 6.28
N ALA A 106 0.84 -35.30 7.39
CA ALA A 106 0.84 -33.89 7.79
C ALA A 106 2.25 -33.38 8.12
N ALA A 107 3.06 -34.18 8.82
CA ALA A 107 4.47 -33.87 9.11
C ALA A 107 5.31 -33.76 7.82
N GLU A 108 5.14 -34.71 6.89
CA GLU A 108 5.83 -34.69 5.60
C GLU A 108 5.43 -33.46 4.76
N ARG A 109 4.14 -33.12 4.72
CA ARG A 109 3.62 -31.90 4.04
C ARG A 109 4.17 -30.63 4.67
N ALA A 110 4.26 -30.57 6.00
CA ALA A 110 4.82 -29.42 6.71
C ALA A 110 6.32 -29.24 6.44
N GLU A 111 7.07 -30.34 6.33
CA GLU A 111 8.49 -30.32 5.99
C GLU A 111 8.73 -29.89 4.52
N GLN A 112 7.94 -30.42 3.59
CA GLN A 112 7.96 -29.98 2.19
C GLN A 112 7.59 -28.49 2.05
N ALA A 113 6.57 -28.02 2.78
CA ALA A 113 6.19 -26.61 2.78
C ALA A 113 7.33 -25.70 3.29
N LYS A 114 8.02 -26.08 4.38
CA LYS A 114 9.20 -25.35 4.87
C LYS A 114 10.32 -25.32 3.84
N LYS A 115 10.57 -26.41 3.12
CA LYS A 115 11.60 -26.48 2.07
C LYS A 115 11.28 -25.55 0.90
N ILE A 116 10.02 -25.53 0.45
CA ILE A 116 9.54 -24.63 -0.61
C ILE A 116 9.62 -23.16 -0.17
N GLN A 117 9.24 -22.86 1.08
CA GLN A 117 9.36 -21.49 1.62
C GLN A 117 10.82 -21.06 1.71
N ALA A 118 11.72 -21.92 2.18
CA ALA A 118 13.15 -21.62 2.26
C ALA A 118 13.79 -21.41 0.87
N SER A 119 13.46 -22.24 -0.13
CA SER A 119 13.96 -22.07 -1.49
C SER A 119 13.43 -20.78 -2.14
N THR A 120 12.16 -20.46 -1.90
CA THR A 120 11.53 -19.25 -2.44
C THR A 120 12.10 -17.99 -1.79
N ALA A 121 12.30 -18.00 -0.46
CA ALA A 121 12.92 -16.90 0.26
C ALA A 121 14.37 -16.67 -0.19
N ARG A 122 15.13 -17.75 -0.42
CA ARG A 122 16.49 -17.66 -0.96
C ARG A 122 16.51 -17.08 -2.37
N ALA A 123 15.65 -17.55 -3.26
CA ALA A 123 15.53 -17.02 -4.62
C ALA A 123 15.11 -15.54 -4.64
N ALA A 124 14.22 -15.13 -3.74
CA ALA A 124 13.82 -13.73 -3.59
C ALA A 124 14.97 -12.84 -3.07
N ALA A 125 15.75 -13.33 -2.11
CA ALA A 125 16.93 -12.62 -1.61
C ALA A 125 18.02 -12.48 -2.69
N GLU A 126 18.25 -13.53 -3.49
CA GLU A 126 19.20 -13.51 -4.60
C GLU A 126 18.81 -12.50 -5.70
N ARG A 127 17.51 -12.41 -6.03
CA ARG A 127 17.02 -11.41 -6.98
C ARG A 127 17.25 -9.98 -6.46
N LYS A 128 16.90 -9.72 -5.21
CA LYS A 128 17.14 -8.40 -4.59
C LYS A 128 18.62 -8.05 -4.52
N ALA A 129 19.49 -9.01 -4.26
CA ALA A 129 20.94 -8.79 -4.24
C ALA A 129 21.49 -8.43 -5.63
N LYS A 130 21.01 -9.09 -6.69
CA LYS A 130 21.38 -8.73 -8.08
C LYS A 130 20.87 -7.35 -8.46
N GLU A 131 19.61 -7.05 -8.16
CA GLU A 131 19.03 -5.72 -8.42
C GLU A 131 19.79 -4.60 -7.69
N ALA A 132 20.24 -4.85 -6.45
CA ALA A 132 21.05 -3.91 -5.70
C ALA A 132 22.47 -3.72 -6.30
N ALA A 133 23.11 -4.80 -6.76
CA ALA A 133 24.40 -4.72 -7.42
C ALA A 133 24.32 -3.97 -8.75
N ASP A 134 23.29 -4.23 -9.56
CA ASP A 134 23.06 -3.52 -10.82
C ASP A 134 22.75 -2.03 -10.60
N ALA A 135 22.05 -1.70 -9.51
CA ALA A 135 21.77 -0.31 -9.13
C ALA A 135 23.04 0.43 -8.69
N LEU A 136 23.93 -0.23 -7.94
CA LEU A 136 25.22 0.33 -7.52
C LEU A 136 26.15 0.54 -8.72
N ALA A 137 26.24 -0.42 -9.63
CA ALA A 137 27.04 -0.29 -10.85
C ALA A 137 26.58 0.91 -11.70
N LYS A 138 25.27 1.10 -11.85
CA LYS A 138 24.71 2.28 -12.55
C LYS A 138 24.99 3.60 -11.83
N ALA A 139 25.01 3.60 -10.49
CA ALA A 139 25.35 4.78 -9.71
C ALA A 139 26.84 5.14 -9.85
N GLU A 140 27.73 4.14 -9.82
CA GLU A 140 29.17 4.32 -10.05
C GLU A 140 29.48 4.79 -11.48
N GLU A 141 28.78 4.26 -12.50
CA GLU A 141 28.88 4.73 -13.88
C GLU A 141 28.44 6.19 -14.03
N ALA A 142 27.34 6.57 -13.36
CA ALA A 142 26.86 7.96 -13.35
C ALA A 142 27.84 8.91 -12.63
N GLU A 143 28.47 8.47 -11.53
CA GLU A 143 29.46 9.25 -10.79
C GLU A 143 30.78 9.41 -11.59
N ALA A 144 31.21 8.36 -12.29
CA ALA A 144 32.36 8.42 -13.19
C ALA A 144 32.14 9.39 -14.35
N ALA A 145 30.93 9.41 -14.93
CA ALA A 145 30.57 10.36 -15.99
C ALA A 145 30.62 11.82 -15.51
N LEU A 146 30.16 12.10 -14.29
CA LEU A 146 30.21 13.43 -13.69
C LEU A 146 31.66 13.91 -13.42
N ASN A 147 32.55 13.00 -13.02
CA ASN A 147 33.96 13.34 -12.78
C ASN A 147 34.76 13.56 -14.07
N THR A 148 34.34 12.98 -15.20
CA THR A 148 34.97 13.23 -16.51
C THR A 148 34.59 14.59 -17.10
N GLU A 149 33.38 15.09 -16.87
CA GLU A 149 32.94 16.41 -17.35
C GLU A 149 33.56 17.58 -16.57
N SER A 150 33.97 17.36 -15.31
CA SER A 150 34.64 18.39 -14.50
C SER A 150 36.11 18.64 -14.88
N LYS A 151 36.69 17.87 -15.81
CA LYS A 151 38.13 17.92 -16.14
C LYS A 151 38.45 18.46 -17.54
N THR A 152 37.46 19.01 -18.24
CA THR A 152 37.58 19.83 -19.46
C THR A 152 37.15 21.25 -19.18
#